data_AF-A0A484CNT8-F1
#
_entry.id   AF-A0A484CNT8-F1
#
_cell.length_a   1.000
_cell.length_b   1.000
_cell.length_c   1.000
_cell.angle_alpha   90.00
_cell.angle_beta   90.00
_cell.angle_gamma   90.00
#
_symmetry.space_group_name_H-M   'P 1'
#
loop_
_entity.id
_entity.type
_entity.pdbx_description
1 polymer ?
#
loop_
_entity_poly.entity_id
_entity_poly.type
_entity_poly.pdbx_seq_one_letter_code
_entity_poly.pdbx_strand_id
1 'polypeptide(L)'
;SNCKQQQSETSSQLCSNSTALLLFSPAPGNGTLAASAGFNSFQKQLALRNPRGQRTVNNNAKERKKERKKETDRQTGLNMATPPKRSCRVPASPSGSVSRREKKISIEGNIAAGKSTFVRLLEAASEDWEVIPEPIGKWCNVQNDSGDIYQELSSSQKSGGNLLQMLYDKPNRWSYTFQSYACLSRVRSQLQAPSLKLQQAENPVQFYERSVYSDRYVFASSLFESGSLTETEWSVYQDYHTWLLNQFEPDIALDAIIYLRAPPQRCMQRLMHRGREEEQGIPLEYLQQLHRKHEDWLSDRKLSLDFEYLNDLPVLILDVNDDFKNDRIKQEAIIDEVRDLLSTL
;
A
#
# COMPACT_ATOMS: atom_id res chain seq x y z
N SER A 1 -24.26 -48.85 -63.41
CA SER A 1 -23.08 -48.71 -64.28
C SER A 1 -22.05 -47.82 -63.63
N ASN A 2 -20.93 -48.44 -63.16
CA ASN A 2 -19.55 -47.92 -62.98
C ASN A 2 -19.33 -46.57 -62.28
N CYS A 3 -18.28 -46.30 -61.49
CA CYS A 3 -16.99 -46.89 -61.07
C CYS A 3 -16.44 -45.79 -60.10
N LYS A 4 -15.55 -45.95 -59.12
CA LYS A 4 -14.47 -46.90 -58.86
C LYS A 4 -13.97 -46.67 -57.42
N GLN A 5 -13.67 -47.77 -56.74
CA GLN A 5 -12.77 -47.89 -55.60
C GLN A 5 -11.29 -47.84 -56.02
N GLN A 6 -10.43 -47.49 -55.07
CA GLN A 6 -9.12 -48.11 -54.74
C GLN A 6 -9.04 -47.96 -53.20
N GLN A 7 -9.06 -48.96 -52.30
CA GLN A 7 -8.24 -50.19 -52.14
C GLN A 7 -6.74 -49.89 -52.31
N SER A 8 -5.82 -50.20 -51.38
CA SER A 8 -5.75 -51.35 -50.47
C SER A 8 -4.60 -51.19 -49.45
N GLU A 9 -4.82 -51.68 -48.21
CA GLU A 9 -3.97 -52.67 -47.49
C GLU A 9 -2.51 -52.28 -47.12
N THR A 10 -1.91 -52.62 -45.97
CA THR A 10 -1.95 -53.78 -45.03
C THR A 10 -1.36 -53.31 -43.68
N SER A 11 -1.92 -53.65 -42.51
CA SER A 11 -1.54 -54.80 -41.63
C SER A 11 -0.04 -54.83 -41.26
N SER A 12 0.43 -55.01 -40.02
CA SER A 12 -0.15 -55.56 -38.79
C SER A 12 0.88 -55.53 -37.65
N GLN A 13 0.38 -55.33 -36.42
CA GLN A 13 0.66 -56.13 -35.20
C GLN A 13 2.01 -56.10 -34.45
N LEU A 14 1.85 -55.84 -33.13
CA LEU A 14 2.40 -56.55 -31.95
C LEU A 14 3.90 -56.31 -31.66
N CYS A 15 4.40 -56.22 -30.43
CA CYS A 15 3.93 -56.66 -29.13
C CYS A 15 4.68 -55.92 -27.99
N SER A 16 4.01 -55.78 -26.85
CA SER A 16 4.48 -55.87 -25.46
C SER A 16 6.00 -55.97 -25.13
N ASN A 17 6.41 -55.26 -24.07
CA ASN A 17 6.95 -55.93 -22.88
C ASN A 17 6.99 -55.04 -21.62
N SER A 18 6.46 -55.62 -20.55
CA SER A 18 6.60 -55.25 -19.14
C SER A 18 7.99 -55.59 -18.62
N THR A 19 8.50 -54.86 -17.60
CA THR A 19 9.16 -55.49 -16.44
C THR A 19 9.09 -54.56 -15.22
N ALA A 20 8.64 -55.14 -14.10
CA ALA A 20 8.72 -54.64 -12.71
C ALA A 20 10.20 -54.68 -12.21
N LEU A 21 10.63 -54.28 -11.01
CA LEU A 21 10.11 -54.39 -9.64
C LEU A 21 11.19 -53.77 -8.70
N LEU A 22 10.82 -53.39 -7.46
CA LEU A 22 11.57 -53.33 -6.17
C LEU A 22 11.18 -52.04 -5.41
N LEU A 23 10.17 -52.05 -4.53
CA LEU A 23 10.17 -52.49 -3.12
C LEU A 23 11.33 -51.93 -2.28
N PHE A 24 11.02 -51.00 -1.37
CA PHE A 24 11.36 -51.11 0.08
C PHE A 24 10.61 -50.02 0.87
N SER A 25 9.65 -50.44 1.69
CA SER A 25 9.32 -49.79 2.97
C SER A 25 10.09 -50.50 4.08
N PRO A 26 10.29 -49.84 5.24
CA PRO A 26 9.60 -50.35 6.42
C PRO A 26 8.99 -49.24 7.30
N ALA A 27 7.94 -49.60 8.03
CA ALA A 27 7.36 -48.86 9.15
C ALA A 27 8.00 -49.32 10.50
N PRO A 28 7.42 -49.02 11.67
CA PRO A 28 7.71 -47.89 12.56
C PRO A 28 8.46 -48.30 13.85
N GLY A 29 9.00 -47.34 14.60
CA GLY A 29 9.68 -47.59 15.88
C GLY A 29 9.49 -46.47 16.90
N ASN A 30 8.96 -46.85 18.06
CA ASN A 30 8.76 -46.05 19.28
C ASN A 30 10.06 -45.43 19.83
N GLY A 31 9.94 -44.31 20.56
CA GLY A 31 11.02 -43.82 21.41
C GLY A 31 10.80 -42.43 21.98
N THR A 32 10.10 -42.35 23.11
CA THR A 32 10.06 -41.24 24.07
C THR A 32 11.47 -40.79 24.46
N LEU A 33 11.75 -39.47 24.50
CA LEU A 33 12.54 -38.81 25.57
C LEU A 33 12.64 -37.29 25.37
N ALA A 34 12.63 -36.61 26.51
CA ALA A 34 12.60 -35.18 26.72
C ALA A 34 13.93 -34.46 26.45
N ALA A 35 13.86 -33.15 26.16
CA ALA A 35 14.79 -32.08 26.56
C ALA A 35 14.30 -30.76 25.91
N SER A 36 13.67 -29.86 26.65
CA SER A 36 14.30 -28.75 27.39
C SER A 36 15.04 -27.72 26.53
N ALA A 37 14.50 -26.49 26.54
CA ALA A 37 15.19 -25.20 26.64
C ALA A 37 16.37 -24.90 25.69
N GLY A 38 16.24 -23.82 24.91
CA GLY A 38 17.41 -23.26 24.22
C GLY A 38 17.20 -22.10 23.25
N PHE A 39 16.25 -21.18 23.49
CA PHE A 39 16.24 -19.88 22.78
C PHE A 39 16.83 -18.82 23.70
N ASN A 40 18.15 -18.62 23.61
CA ASN A 40 18.86 -17.42 24.03
C ASN A 40 20.36 -17.58 23.73
N SER A 41 20.85 -16.99 22.64
CA SER A 41 22.23 -16.48 22.54
C SER A 41 22.52 -15.97 21.13
N PHE A 42 22.13 -14.72 20.82
CA PHE A 42 22.87 -13.90 19.84
C PHE A 42 22.76 -12.41 20.21
N GLN A 43 23.18 -12.09 21.42
CA GLN A 43 23.64 -10.75 21.81
C GLN A 43 24.75 -10.90 22.84
N LYS A 44 26.00 -10.90 22.39
CA LYS A 44 27.21 -10.45 23.10
C LYS A 44 28.45 -10.94 22.35
N GLN A 45 28.94 -10.13 21.42
CA GLN A 45 30.35 -10.16 21.04
C GLN A 45 30.70 -8.83 20.38
N LEU A 46 31.05 -7.83 21.21
CA LEU A 46 31.88 -6.69 20.86
C LEU A 46 32.16 -5.91 22.15
N ALA A 47 33.07 -6.44 22.99
CA ALA A 47 33.86 -5.67 23.93
C ALA A 47 34.87 -6.60 24.63
N LEU A 48 36.16 -6.35 24.40
CA LEU A 48 37.26 -6.23 25.38
C LEU A 48 38.59 -6.89 24.97
N ARG A 49 39.63 -6.03 25.02
CA ARG A 49 41.07 -6.27 25.33
C ARG A 49 41.94 -6.86 24.21
N ASN A 50 43.20 -6.44 24.00
CA ASN A 50 44.18 -5.73 24.85
C ASN A 50 45.41 -5.22 24.00
N PRO A 51 46.53 -4.69 24.57
CA PRO A 51 47.19 -3.47 24.08
C PRO A 51 48.70 -3.63 23.72
N ARG A 52 49.35 -2.48 23.50
CA ARG A 52 50.81 -2.16 23.55
C ARG A 52 51.61 -2.24 22.24
N GLY A 53 52.12 -1.07 21.87
CA GLY A 53 53.27 -0.87 21.00
C GLY A 53 53.65 0.62 20.96
N GLN A 54 54.48 1.08 21.90
CA GLN A 54 55.16 2.38 21.80
C GLN A 54 56.55 2.16 21.20
N ARG A 55 56.93 2.95 20.17
CA ARG A 55 58.05 3.92 20.23
C ARG A 55 58.39 4.52 18.85
N THR A 56 58.43 5.88 18.83
CA THR A 56 59.39 6.78 18.14
C THR A 56 59.36 6.81 16.59
N VAL A 57 59.45 7.93 15.85
CA VAL A 57 60.14 9.23 16.01
C VAL A 57 59.41 10.30 15.16
N ASN A 58 59.44 11.56 15.63
CA ASN A 58 59.12 12.80 14.92
C ASN A 58 59.76 12.92 13.52
N ASN A 59 59.02 13.46 12.55
CA ASN A 59 59.42 14.59 11.66
C ASN A 59 58.36 14.78 10.56
N ASN A 60 58.26 16.01 10.02
CA ASN A 60 57.45 16.44 8.86
C ASN A 60 56.16 17.25 9.12
N ALA A 61 56.20 18.13 10.12
CA ALA A 61 55.24 19.25 10.24
C ALA A 61 55.69 20.55 9.51
N LYS A 62 56.68 20.50 8.61
CA LYS A 62 57.24 21.68 7.92
C LYS A 62 57.13 21.70 6.38
N GLU A 63 56.54 20.70 5.75
CA GLU A 63 56.37 20.69 4.28
C GLU A 63 54.97 21.04 3.77
N ARG A 64 53.92 21.00 4.62
CA ARG A 64 52.53 21.31 4.17
C ARG A 64 52.15 22.79 4.15
N LYS A 65 53.10 23.71 4.32
CA LYS A 65 52.86 25.18 4.27
C LYS A 65 53.56 25.90 3.10
N LYS A 66 54.22 25.17 2.19
CA LYS A 66 54.86 25.75 0.99
C LYS A 66 54.14 25.50 -0.34
N GLU A 67 53.10 24.66 -0.36
CA GLU A 67 52.26 24.42 -1.55
C GLU A 67 50.96 25.24 -1.58
N ARG A 68 50.63 26.00 -0.53
CA ARG A 68 49.44 26.88 -0.49
C ARG A 68 49.72 28.36 -0.80
N LYS A 69 50.88 28.69 -1.39
CA LYS A 69 51.27 30.08 -1.69
C LYS A 69 52.01 30.26 -3.02
N LYS A 70 51.70 29.39 -3.99
CA LYS A 70 52.26 29.46 -5.36
C LYS A 70 51.25 29.12 -6.45
N GLU A 71 49.97 29.26 -6.14
CA GLU A 71 48.84 29.18 -7.07
C GLU A 71 47.94 30.42 -6.89
N THR A 72 48.61 31.54 -6.63
CA THR A 72 48.09 32.89 -6.63
C THR A 72 49.13 33.64 -7.47
N ASP A 73 48.70 34.25 -8.57
CA ASP A 73 49.52 34.85 -9.65
C ASP A 73 49.99 33.90 -10.75
N ARG A 74 49.03 33.42 -11.57
CA ARG A 74 49.16 33.28 -13.04
C ARG A 74 47.84 32.72 -13.59
N GLN A 75 47.02 33.61 -14.13
CA GLN A 75 46.33 33.54 -15.44
C GLN A 75 45.04 34.36 -15.37
N THR A 76 45.22 35.67 -15.49
CA THR A 76 44.18 36.60 -15.93
C THR A 76 43.86 36.33 -17.40
N GLY A 77 42.57 36.18 -17.72
CA GLY A 77 42.04 36.31 -19.08
C GLY A 77 41.15 35.16 -19.50
N LEU A 78 39.85 35.23 -19.19
CA LEU A 78 38.75 34.79 -20.05
C LEU A 78 37.39 35.14 -19.41
N ASN A 79 36.64 35.96 -20.15
CA ASN A 79 35.22 36.31 -20.10
C ASN A 79 34.33 35.82 -18.93
N MET A 80 33.77 36.80 -18.23
CA MET A 80 32.69 36.67 -17.24
C MET A 80 31.41 36.12 -17.90
N ALA A 81 31.02 34.89 -17.54
CA ALA A 81 29.67 34.39 -17.72
C ALA A 81 29.05 34.18 -16.33
N THR A 82 28.05 34.97 -16.00
CA THR A 82 27.30 34.91 -14.74
C THR A 82 26.50 33.61 -14.68
N PRO A 83 26.53 32.84 -13.58
CA PRO A 83 25.63 31.69 -13.43
C PRO A 83 24.17 32.18 -13.37
N PRO A 84 23.21 31.50 -14.01
CA PRO A 84 21.83 31.93 -13.97
C PRO A 84 21.33 31.86 -12.53
N LYS A 85 20.95 33.02 -11.97
CA LYS A 85 20.19 33.11 -10.74
C LYS A 85 18.94 32.24 -10.92
N ARG A 86 18.85 31.12 -10.18
CA ARG A 86 17.55 30.47 -9.97
C ARG A 86 16.64 31.51 -9.37
N SER A 87 15.66 31.95 -10.16
CA SER A 87 14.52 32.71 -9.66
C SER A 87 13.80 31.79 -8.67
N CYS A 88 14.02 32.01 -7.38
CA CYS A 88 13.03 31.66 -6.40
C CYS A 88 11.78 32.44 -6.78
N ARG A 89 10.77 31.75 -7.33
CA ARG A 89 9.42 32.31 -7.41
C ARG A 89 8.95 32.49 -5.97
N VAL A 90 9.08 33.71 -5.45
CA VAL A 90 8.27 34.15 -4.33
C VAL A 90 6.82 34.00 -4.80
N PRO A 91 5.93 33.28 -4.10
CA PRO A 91 4.52 33.29 -4.45
C PRO A 91 4.06 34.74 -4.37
N ALA A 92 3.61 35.29 -5.50
CA ALA A 92 2.90 36.55 -5.52
C ALA A 92 1.69 36.37 -4.58
N SER A 93 1.63 37.19 -3.53
CA SER A 93 0.51 37.20 -2.60
C SER A 93 -0.76 37.52 -3.38
N PRO A 94 -1.77 36.62 -3.45
CA PRO A 94 -3.09 37.05 -3.84
C PRO A 94 -3.68 37.80 -2.65
N SER A 95 -4.25 38.96 -2.95
CA SER A 95 -5.28 39.64 -2.17
C SER A 95 -6.09 38.68 -1.29
N GLY A 96 -6.27 39.04 -0.02
CA GLY A 96 -6.84 38.20 1.05
C GLY A 96 -8.25 37.64 0.78
N SER A 97 -8.32 36.58 -0.01
CA SER A 97 -9.29 35.51 0.20
C SER A 97 -8.74 34.62 1.32
N VAL A 98 -9.47 34.48 2.42
CA VAL A 98 -9.19 33.41 3.39
C VAL A 98 -9.31 32.10 2.61
N SER A 99 -8.17 31.52 2.20
CA SER A 99 -8.14 30.17 1.64
C SER A 99 -8.60 29.24 2.74
N ARG A 100 -9.85 28.80 2.66
CA ARG A 100 -10.40 27.83 3.61
C ARG A 100 -9.65 26.52 3.42
N ARG A 101 -9.14 25.95 4.51
CA ARG A 101 -8.43 24.67 4.48
C ARG A 101 -9.46 23.57 4.24
N GLU A 102 -9.19 22.74 3.24
CA GLU A 102 -9.94 21.53 2.93
C GLU A 102 -9.80 20.51 4.07
N LYS A 103 -10.90 19.93 4.52
CA LYS A 103 -10.88 18.83 5.50
C LYS A 103 -10.65 17.50 4.78
N LYS A 104 -9.76 16.66 5.30
CA LYS A 104 -9.32 15.40 4.69
C LYS A 104 -9.70 14.22 5.57
N ILE A 105 -10.63 13.39 5.10
CA ILE A 105 -11.23 12.32 5.89
C ILE A 105 -10.98 10.97 5.22
N SER A 106 -10.39 10.01 5.93
CA SER A 106 -10.27 8.65 5.40
C SER A 106 -11.47 7.79 5.78
N ILE A 107 -11.94 6.97 4.83
CA ILE A 107 -12.98 5.97 5.06
C ILE A 107 -12.31 4.61 5.09
N GLU A 108 -12.22 4.05 6.29
CA GLU A 108 -11.55 2.79 6.57
C GLU A 108 -12.54 1.65 6.76
N GLY A 109 -12.07 0.43 6.54
CA GLY A 109 -12.88 -0.77 6.75
C GLY A 109 -12.43 -1.95 5.92
N ASN A 110 -12.88 -3.12 6.35
CA ASN A 110 -12.53 -4.40 5.75
C ASN A 110 -12.94 -4.50 4.26
N ILE A 111 -12.40 -5.50 3.56
CA ILE A 111 -12.83 -5.83 2.19
C ILE A 111 -14.34 -6.10 2.21
N ALA A 112 -15.05 -5.52 1.25
CA ALA A 112 -16.52 -5.61 1.15
C ALA A 112 -17.32 -5.12 2.37
N ALA A 113 -16.73 -4.31 3.26
CA ALA A 113 -17.46 -3.70 4.38
C ALA A 113 -18.58 -2.74 3.94
N GLY A 114 -18.50 -2.17 2.74
CA GLY A 114 -19.50 -1.23 2.20
C GLY A 114 -18.95 0.13 1.78
N LYS A 115 -17.63 0.34 1.85
CA LYS A 115 -16.96 1.63 1.53
C LYS A 115 -17.40 2.24 0.21
N SER A 116 -17.31 1.51 -0.90
CA SER A 116 -17.72 2.05 -2.22
C SER A 116 -19.22 2.37 -2.32
N THR A 117 -20.06 1.82 -1.44
CA THR A 117 -21.49 2.20 -1.34
C THR A 117 -21.64 3.46 -0.50
N PHE A 118 -20.90 3.55 0.60
CA PHE A 118 -20.89 4.71 1.49
C PHE A 118 -20.32 5.97 0.82
N VAL A 119 -19.25 5.87 0.04
CA VAL A 119 -18.69 7.02 -0.68
C VAL A 119 -19.67 7.63 -1.68
N ARG A 120 -20.46 6.80 -2.39
CA ARG A 120 -21.52 7.28 -3.28
C ARG A 120 -22.63 8.01 -2.53
N LEU A 121 -22.90 7.57 -1.30
CA LEU A 121 -23.86 8.25 -0.42
C LEU A 121 -23.33 9.63 -0.01
N LEU A 122 -22.03 9.73 0.33
CA LEU A 122 -21.38 11.00 0.65
C LEU A 122 -21.39 11.97 -0.54
N GLU A 123 -21.00 11.52 -1.75
CA GLU A 123 -21.04 12.35 -2.96
C GLU A 123 -22.44 12.92 -3.25
N ALA A 124 -23.49 12.16 -2.94
CA ALA A 124 -24.87 12.58 -3.14
C ALA A 124 -25.41 13.51 -2.03
N ALA A 125 -24.77 13.52 -0.85
CA ALA A 125 -25.28 14.19 0.33
C ALA A 125 -24.94 15.69 0.41
N SER A 126 -23.88 16.14 -0.29
CA SER A 126 -23.45 17.54 -0.27
C SER A 126 -22.68 17.93 -1.52
N GLU A 127 -22.89 19.17 -1.98
CA GLU A 127 -22.07 19.75 -3.06
C GLU A 127 -20.68 20.20 -2.57
N ASP A 128 -20.49 20.37 -1.26
CA ASP A 128 -19.20 20.77 -0.69
C ASP A 128 -18.26 19.56 -0.47
N TRP A 129 -18.68 18.36 -0.85
CA TRP A 129 -17.94 17.11 -0.61
C TRP A 129 -17.43 16.51 -1.92
N GLU A 130 -16.19 16.04 -1.88
CA GLU A 130 -15.53 15.33 -2.97
C GLU A 130 -15.01 13.98 -2.45
N VAL A 131 -15.14 12.94 -3.27
CA VAL A 131 -14.61 11.61 -2.96
C VAL A 131 -13.46 11.29 -3.89
N ILE A 132 -12.39 10.76 -3.32
CA ILE A 132 -11.28 10.15 -4.02
C ILE A 132 -11.36 8.63 -3.82
N PRO A 133 -11.87 7.88 -4.81
CA PRO A 133 -12.08 6.44 -4.67
C PRO A 133 -10.76 5.67 -4.71
N GLU A 134 -10.81 4.41 -4.26
CA GLU A 134 -9.64 3.53 -4.33
C GLU A 134 -9.30 3.19 -5.80
N PRO A 135 -8.02 3.27 -6.23
CA PRO A 135 -7.63 3.09 -7.62
C PRO A 135 -7.61 1.62 -8.09
N ILE A 136 -8.63 0.83 -7.74
CA ILE A 136 -8.75 -0.61 -8.04
C ILE A 136 -8.65 -0.85 -9.55
N GLY A 137 -9.23 0.03 -10.39
CA GLY A 137 -9.11 -0.08 -11.85
C GLY A 137 -7.65 -0.09 -12.34
N LYS A 138 -6.77 0.69 -11.71
CA LYS A 138 -5.33 0.70 -12.03
C LYS A 138 -4.62 -0.56 -11.56
N TRP A 139 -5.09 -1.17 -10.47
CA TRP A 139 -4.52 -2.39 -9.94
C TRP A 139 -4.93 -3.61 -10.77
N CYS A 140 -6.14 -3.60 -11.34
CA CYS A 140 -6.63 -4.64 -12.23
C CYS A 140 -6.06 -4.55 -13.66
N ASN A 141 -5.52 -3.39 -14.06
CA ASN A 141 -4.90 -3.18 -15.37
C ASN A 141 -3.75 -2.17 -15.28
N VAL A 142 -2.56 -2.65 -14.93
CA VAL A 142 -1.39 -1.78 -14.72
C VAL A 142 -0.90 -1.20 -16.05
N GLN A 143 -0.97 0.12 -16.17
CA GLN A 143 -0.48 0.86 -17.34
C GLN A 143 0.60 1.86 -16.96
N ASN A 144 1.45 2.19 -17.95
CA ASN A 144 2.55 3.15 -17.80
C ASN A 144 2.14 4.60 -18.10
N ASP A 145 0.89 4.87 -18.51
CA ASP A 145 0.56 6.17 -19.08
C ASP A 145 0.30 7.26 -18.03
N SER A 146 0.72 8.46 -18.40
CA SER A 146 0.87 9.67 -17.57
C SER A 146 -0.33 10.61 -17.69
N GLY A 147 -1.46 10.14 -18.23
CA GLY A 147 -2.67 10.92 -18.51
C GLY A 147 -3.94 10.32 -17.89
N ASP A 148 -4.88 11.20 -17.54
CA ASP A 148 -6.20 11.01 -16.91
C ASP A 148 -6.48 9.70 -16.16
N ILE A 149 -6.32 9.82 -14.84
CA ILE A 149 -6.35 8.76 -13.82
C ILE A 149 -7.71 8.03 -13.71
N TYR A 150 -8.78 8.59 -14.27
CA TYR A 150 -10.15 8.10 -14.18
C TYR A 150 -10.75 7.63 -15.52
N GLN A 151 -9.98 7.61 -16.61
CA GLN A 151 -10.53 7.26 -17.91
C GLN A 151 -10.72 5.74 -18.05
N GLU A 152 -11.96 5.29 -18.29
CA GLU A 152 -12.22 3.90 -18.68
C GLU A 152 -11.56 3.61 -20.03
N LEU A 153 -10.71 2.59 -20.05
CA LEU A 153 -9.93 2.20 -21.22
C LEU A 153 -10.75 1.31 -22.15
N SER A 154 -10.65 1.57 -23.45
CA SER A 154 -11.22 0.68 -24.46
C SER A 154 -10.61 -0.72 -24.39
N SER A 155 -11.32 -1.74 -24.88
CA SER A 155 -10.86 -3.13 -24.90
C SER A 155 -9.51 -3.32 -25.60
N SER A 156 -9.19 -2.48 -26.58
CA SER A 156 -7.90 -2.44 -27.29
C SER A 156 -6.73 -1.85 -26.48
N GLN A 157 -6.98 -1.15 -25.38
CA GLN A 157 -5.95 -0.52 -24.53
C GLN A 157 -5.59 -1.36 -23.30
N LYS A 158 -6.30 -2.47 -23.03
CA LYS A 158 -5.98 -3.39 -21.93
C LYS A 158 -4.75 -4.24 -22.28
N SER A 159 -3.56 -3.71 -22.03
CA SER A 159 -2.28 -4.43 -22.20
C SER A 159 -1.52 -4.65 -20.89
N GLY A 160 -2.10 -4.26 -19.75
CA GLY A 160 -1.48 -4.32 -18.43
C GLY A 160 -1.73 -5.64 -17.69
N GLY A 161 -0.85 -6.00 -16.77
CA GLY A 161 -1.10 -7.11 -15.83
C GLY A 161 -2.14 -6.73 -14.78
N ASN A 162 -2.93 -7.71 -14.34
CA ASN A 162 -3.86 -7.57 -13.21
C ASN A 162 -3.11 -7.86 -11.91
N LEU A 163 -2.57 -6.82 -11.27
CA LEU A 163 -1.75 -6.96 -10.07
C LEU A 163 -2.57 -7.40 -8.85
N LEU A 164 -3.87 -7.07 -8.81
CA LEU A 164 -4.78 -7.55 -7.78
C LEU A 164 -5.00 -9.06 -7.87
N GLN A 165 -5.25 -9.59 -9.08
CA GLN A 165 -5.32 -11.03 -9.32
C GLN A 165 -3.98 -11.70 -8.96
N MET A 166 -2.86 -11.12 -9.39
CA MET A 166 -1.52 -11.67 -9.12
C MET A 166 -1.22 -11.74 -7.62
N LEU A 167 -1.66 -10.75 -6.83
CA LEU A 167 -1.59 -10.78 -5.37
C LEU A 167 -2.34 -12.00 -4.81
N TYR A 168 -3.60 -12.19 -5.19
CA TYR A 168 -4.42 -13.27 -4.61
C TYR A 168 -4.02 -14.66 -5.12
N ASP A 169 -3.51 -14.77 -6.35
CA ASP A 169 -3.02 -16.04 -6.91
C ASP A 169 -1.72 -16.52 -6.25
N LYS A 170 -0.76 -15.60 -6.03
CA LYS A 170 0.57 -15.92 -5.51
C LYS A 170 1.05 -14.81 -4.56
N PRO A 171 0.49 -14.71 -3.35
CA PRO A 171 0.79 -13.62 -2.42
C PRO A 171 2.27 -13.56 -2.07
N ASN A 172 2.95 -14.68 -1.86
CA ASN A 172 4.38 -14.73 -1.55
C ASN A 172 5.28 -14.13 -2.65
N ARG A 173 4.79 -14.01 -3.89
CA ARG A 173 5.54 -13.40 -5.00
C ARG A 173 5.15 -11.95 -5.23
N TRP A 174 3.87 -11.61 -5.05
CA TRP A 174 3.32 -10.35 -5.52
C TRP A 174 2.89 -9.39 -4.42
N SER A 175 2.94 -9.80 -3.14
CA SER A 175 2.60 -8.92 -2.01
C SER A 175 3.43 -7.65 -2.00
N TYR A 176 4.76 -7.75 -2.09
CA TYR A 176 5.62 -6.58 -2.07
C TYR A 176 5.32 -5.64 -3.26
N THR A 177 5.26 -6.19 -4.47
CA THR A 177 4.96 -5.40 -5.68
C THR A 177 3.59 -4.72 -5.61
N PHE A 178 2.56 -5.44 -5.16
CA PHE A 178 1.22 -4.90 -5.00
C PHE A 178 1.18 -3.80 -3.95
N GLN A 179 1.71 -4.03 -2.74
CA GLN A 179 1.66 -3.06 -1.65
C GLN A 179 2.43 -1.77 -1.98
N SER A 180 3.60 -1.89 -2.64
CA SER A 180 4.33 -0.72 -3.12
C SER A 180 3.54 0.07 -4.16
N TYR A 181 2.91 -0.60 -5.13
CA TYR A 181 2.14 0.07 -6.18
C TYR A 181 0.83 0.67 -5.65
N ALA A 182 0.13 -0.03 -4.77
CA ALA A 182 -1.08 0.44 -4.10
C ALA A 182 -0.82 1.74 -3.35
N CYS A 183 0.19 1.74 -2.46
CA CYS A 183 0.62 2.93 -1.71
C CYS A 183 1.00 4.09 -2.64
N LEU A 184 1.83 3.85 -3.67
CA LEU A 184 2.24 4.88 -4.62
C LEU A 184 1.04 5.48 -5.37
N SER A 185 0.15 4.62 -5.87
CA SER A 185 -1.04 5.05 -6.61
C SER A 185 -2.01 5.85 -5.74
N ARG A 186 -2.09 5.52 -4.44
CA ARG A 186 -2.90 6.23 -3.47
C ARG A 186 -2.32 7.61 -3.16
N VAL A 187 -1.02 7.70 -2.85
CA VAL A 187 -0.34 9.00 -2.67
C VAL A 187 -0.55 9.90 -3.88
N ARG A 188 -0.37 9.37 -5.10
CA ARG A 188 -0.62 10.14 -6.34
C ARG A 188 -2.06 10.61 -6.48
N SER A 189 -3.03 9.87 -5.96
CA SER A 189 -4.45 10.25 -6.01
C SER A 189 -4.78 11.30 -4.96
N GLN A 190 -4.19 11.20 -3.77
CA GLN A 190 -4.36 12.17 -2.67
C GLN A 190 -3.66 13.50 -2.95
N LEU A 191 -2.59 13.51 -3.73
CA LEU A 191 -1.87 14.72 -4.16
C LEU A 191 -2.51 15.43 -5.36
N GLN A 192 -3.60 14.91 -5.93
CA GLN A 192 -4.29 15.61 -7.01
C GLN A 192 -4.92 16.90 -6.48
N ALA A 193 -4.88 17.94 -7.30
CA ALA A 193 -5.61 19.16 -6.99
C ALA A 193 -7.11 18.83 -6.89
N PRO A 194 -7.82 19.33 -5.86
CA PRO A 194 -9.26 19.18 -5.76
C PRO A 194 -9.97 19.74 -6.99
N SER A 195 -11.18 19.26 -7.29
CA SER A 195 -11.96 19.82 -8.38
C SER A 195 -12.23 21.31 -8.17
N LEU A 196 -12.48 22.03 -9.28
CA LEU A 196 -12.88 23.44 -9.23
C LEU A 196 -14.13 23.66 -8.37
N LYS A 197 -15.04 22.68 -8.35
CA LYS A 197 -16.23 22.67 -7.49
C LYS A 197 -15.83 22.72 -6.02
N LEU A 198 -14.91 21.85 -5.59
CA LEU A 198 -14.46 21.83 -4.20
C LEU A 198 -13.66 23.08 -3.81
N GLN A 199 -12.83 23.60 -4.72
CA GLN A 199 -12.08 24.84 -4.48
C GLN A 199 -12.98 26.06 -4.24
N GLN A 200 -14.22 26.03 -4.72
CA GLN A 200 -15.21 27.10 -4.57
C GLN A 200 -16.24 26.83 -3.46
N ALA A 201 -16.19 25.65 -2.83
CA ALA A 201 -17.11 25.24 -1.77
C ALA A 201 -17.00 26.13 -0.53
N GLU A 202 -18.10 26.23 0.23
CA GLU A 202 -18.10 26.98 1.49
C GLU A 202 -17.34 26.21 2.58
N ASN A 203 -17.60 24.90 2.67
CA ASN A 203 -17.00 24.01 3.65
C ASN A 203 -16.38 22.76 2.96
N PRO A 204 -15.26 22.92 2.23
CA PRO A 204 -14.69 21.85 1.42
C PRO A 204 -14.25 20.64 2.25
N VAL A 205 -14.73 19.45 1.88
CA VAL A 205 -14.30 18.16 2.46
C VAL A 205 -13.91 17.17 1.36
N GLN A 206 -12.71 16.60 1.47
CA GLN A 206 -12.27 15.46 0.67
C GLN A 206 -12.35 14.18 1.50
N PHE A 207 -13.05 13.17 0.96
CA PHE A 207 -13.14 11.83 1.51
C PHE A 207 -12.30 10.86 0.69
N TYR A 208 -11.43 10.10 1.33
CA TYR A 208 -10.58 9.10 0.68
C TYR A 208 -11.09 7.69 0.98
N GLU A 209 -11.31 6.87 -0.05
CA GLU A 209 -11.58 5.44 0.16
C GLU A 209 -10.27 4.72 0.54
N ARG A 210 -10.07 4.58 1.87
CA ARG A 210 -8.82 4.21 2.54
C ARG A 210 -7.70 5.24 2.48
N SER A 211 -6.76 5.10 3.40
CA SER A 211 -5.54 5.91 3.49
C SER A 211 -4.27 5.11 3.27
N VAL A 212 -3.17 5.82 3.04
CA VAL A 212 -1.79 5.26 3.02
C VAL A 212 -1.45 4.54 4.32
N TYR A 213 -2.04 4.97 5.44
CA TYR A 213 -1.86 4.34 6.74
C TYR A 213 -2.45 2.93 6.76
N SER A 214 -3.64 2.74 6.18
CA SER A 214 -4.24 1.40 6.06
C SER A 214 -3.41 0.47 5.16
N ASP A 215 -2.79 1.00 4.10
CA ASP A 215 -1.91 0.21 3.22
C ASP A 215 -0.77 -0.43 4.04
N ARG A 216 -0.14 0.33 4.95
CA ARG A 216 0.94 -0.18 5.81
C ARG A 216 0.44 -0.98 7.02
N TYR A 217 -0.39 -0.35 7.85
CA TYR A 217 -0.72 -0.84 9.18
C TYR A 217 -1.77 -1.94 9.18
N VAL A 218 -2.56 -2.05 8.10
CA VAL A 218 -3.53 -3.12 7.92
C VAL A 218 -3.02 -4.13 6.89
N PHE A 219 -2.90 -3.74 5.62
CA PHE A 219 -2.70 -4.71 4.53
C PHE A 219 -1.28 -5.28 4.48
N ALA A 220 -0.25 -4.42 4.37
CA ALA A 220 1.12 -4.87 4.30
C ALA A 220 1.56 -5.58 5.59
N SER A 221 1.20 -5.04 6.76
CA SER A 221 1.46 -5.71 8.05
C SER A 221 0.79 -7.09 8.14
N SER A 222 -0.47 -7.23 7.69
CA SER A 222 -1.16 -8.52 7.65
C SER A 222 -0.47 -9.53 6.73
N LEU A 223 0.03 -9.08 5.57
CA LEU A 223 0.76 -9.92 4.62
C LEU A 223 2.14 -10.33 5.14
N PHE A 224 2.80 -9.47 5.92
CA PHE A 224 4.04 -9.83 6.61
C PHE A 224 3.78 -10.90 7.68
N GLU A 225 2.76 -10.72 8.53
CA GLU A 225 2.40 -11.68 9.56
C GLU A 225 1.94 -13.04 9.01
N SER A 226 1.34 -13.06 7.81
CA SER A 226 0.97 -14.30 7.13
C SER A 226 2.14 -14.98 6.40
N GLY A 227 3.34 -14.39 6.41
CA GLY A 227 4.52 -14.90 5.71
C GLY A 227 4.54 -14.62 4.19
N SER A 228 3.66 -13.75 3.69
CA SER A 228 3.59 -13.36 2.28
C SER A 228 4.59 -12.27 1.91
N LEU A 229 5.09 -11.53 2.90
CA LEU A 229 6.26 -10.66 2.77
C LEU A 229 7.41 -11.26 3.59
N THR A 230 8.61 -11.27 3.02
CA THR A 230 9.84 -11.60 3.75
C THR A 230 10.25 -10.45 4.69
N GLU A 231 11.13 -10.73 5.66
CA GLU A 231 11.68 -9.70 6.54
C GLU A 231 12.38 -8.57 5.76
N THR A 232 13.09 -8.91 4.68
CA THR A 232 13.73 -7.94 3.79
C THR A 232 12.70 -7.07 3.08
N GLU A 233 11.67 -7.67 2.47
CA GLU A 233 10.61 -6.93 1.79
C GLU A 233 9.83 -6.03 2.75
N TRP A 234 9.56 -6.51 3.96
CA TRP A 234 8.90 -5.72 5.00
C TRP A 234 9.76 -4.53 5.45
N SER A 235 11.06 -4.75 5.65
CA SER A 235 11.99 -3.67 6.03
C SER A 235 12.09 -2.61 4.93
N VAL A 236 12.22 -3.03 3.67
CA VAL A 236 12.28 -2.10 2.52
C VAL A 236 10.96 -1.35 2.34
N TYR A 237 9.81 -2.04 2.46
CA TYR A 237 8.50 -1.41 2.34
C TYR A 237 8.29 -0.32 3.41
N GLN A 238 8.67 -0.60 4.66
CA GLN A 238 8.55 0.38 5.75
C GLN A 238 9.46 1.60 5.55
N ASP A 239 10.70 1.40 5.11
CA ASP A 239 11.63 2.50 4.81
C ASP A 239 11.10 3.37 3.67
N TYR A 240 10.70 2.74 2.55
CA TYR A 240 10.07 3.41 1.42
C TYR A 240 8.81 4.20 1.83
N HIS A 241 7.90 3.57 2.58
CA HIS A 241 6.67 4.20 3.02
C HIS A 241 6.94 5.40 3.93
N THR A 242 7.83 5.24 4.91
CA THR A 242 8.20 6.32 5.84
C THR A 242 8.85 7.49 5.11
N TRP A 243 9.79 7.21 4.22
CA TRP A 243 10.42 8.24 3.39
C TRP A 243 9.38 8.97 2.53
N LEU A 244 8.49 8.23 1.86
CA LEU A 244 7.47 8.79 0.99
C LEU A 244 6.52 9.71 1.76
N LEU A 245 5.98 9.25 2.90
CA LEU A 245 5.07 10.08 3.69
C LEU A 245 5.79 11.29 4.27
N ASN A 246 7.04 11.17 4.73
CA ASN A 246 7.80 12.34 5.21
C ASN A 246 7.99 13.44 4.15
N GLN A 247 7.92 13.11 2.85
CA GLN A 247 7.97 14.13 1.78
C GLN A 247 6.62 14.81 1.51
N PHE A 248 5.51 14.13 1.77
CA PHE A 248 4.17 14.54 1.33
C PHE A 248 3.15 14.71 2.47
N GLU A 249 3.53 14.43 3.71
CA GLU A 249 2.65 14.42 4.89
C GLU A 249 1.82 15.70 5.04
N PRO A 250 2.35 16.93 4.85
CA PRO A 250 1.54 18.15 4.91
C PRO A 250 0.38 18.18 3.91
N ASP A 251 0.54 17.50 2.77
CA ASP A 251 -0.43 17.49 1.67
C ASP A 251 -1.41 16.30 1.76
N ILE A 252 -1.13 15.28 2.56
CA ILE A 252 -1.97 14.06 2.67
C ILE A 252 -2.39 13.74 4.11
N ALA A 253 -2.03 14.60 5.08
CA ALA A 253 -2.48 14.50 6.45
C ALA A 253 -4.01 14.51 6.52
N LEU A 254 -4.53 13.66 7.39
CA LEU A 254 -5.96 13.52 7.64
C LEU A 254 -6.37 14.40 8.82
N ASP A 255 -7.62 14.86 8.80
CA ASP A 255 -8.26 15.57 9.91
C ASP A 255 -9.15 14.64 10.73
N ALA A 256 -9.68 13.56 10.13
CA ALA A 256 -10.39 12.49 10.84
C ALA A 256 -10.43 11.18 10.04
N ILE A 257 -10.92 10.13 10.68
CA ILE A 257 -11.15 8.82 10.07
C ILE A 257 -12.60 8.39 10.35
N ILE A 258 -13.26 7.82 9.34
CA ILE A 258 -14.55 7.13 9.47
C ILE A 258 -14.28 5.63 9.30
N TYR A 259 -14.54 4.84 10.34
CA TYR A 259 -14.37 3.40 10.32
C TYR A 259 -15.72 2.71 10.09
N LEU A 260 -15.90 2.12 8.90
CA LEU A 260 -17.04 1.25 8.60
C LEU A 260 -16.80 -0.15 9.17
N ARG A 261 -17.36 -0.38 10.36
CA ARG A 261 -17.18 -1.62 11.11
C ARG A 261 -18.23 -2.65 10.70
N ALA A 262 -17.76 -3.82 10.27
CA ALA A 262 -18.60 -4.98 9.95
C ALA A 262 -17.86 -6.29 10.26
N PRO A 263 -18.54 -7.31 10.83
CA PRO A 263 -17.98 -8.61 11.09
C PRO A 263 -17.44 -9.27 9.81
N PRO A 264 -16.35 -10.04 9.91
CA PRO A 264 -15.78 -10.78 8.78
C PRO A 264 -16.80 -11.63 8.02
N GLN A 265 -17.78 -12.21 8.69
CA GLN A 265 -18.84 -13.02 8.08
C GLN A 265 -19.77 -12.17 7.20
N ARG A 266 -20.10 -10.95 7.64
CA ARG A 266 -20.89 -9.99 6.83
C ARG A 266 -20.08 -9.52 5.63
N CYS A 267 -18.80 -9.21 5.82
CA CYS A 267 -17.88 -8.89 4.74
C CYS A 267 -17.79 -10.02 3.71
N MET A 268 -17.68 -11.27 4.15
CA MET A 268 -17.66 -12.44 3.27
C MET A 268 -18.94 -12.57 2.44
N GLN A 269 -20.11 -12.43 3.07
CA GLN A 269 -21.40 -12.44 2.37
C GLN A 269 -21.47 -11.36 1.28
N ARG A 270 -21.03 -10.13 1.60
CA ARG A 270 -20.99 -9.01 0.67
C ARG A 270 -19.97 -9.22 -0.45
N LEU A 271 -18.83 -9.82 -0.14
CA LEU A 271 -17.76 -10.14 -1.09
C LEU A 271 -18.25 -11.14 -2.14
N MET A 272 -18.90 -12.23 -1.70
CA MET A 272 -19.50 -13.21 -2.59
C MET A 272 -20.59 -12.59 -3.47
N HIS A 273 -21.46 -11.74 -2.91
CA HIS A 273 -22.49 -11.04 -3.68
C HIS A 273 -21.89 -10.06 -4.71
N ARG A 274 -20.77 -9.40 -4.41
CA ARG A 274 -20.11 -8.45 -5.32
C ARG A 274 -19.53 -9.14 -6.55
N GLY A 275 -19.09 -10.40 -6.43
CA GLY A 275 -18.76 -11.23 -7.59
C GLY A 275 -17.53 -10.80 -8.39
N ARG A 276 -16.56 -10.08 -7.80
CA ARG A 276 -15.28 -9.81 -8.49
C ARG A 276 -14.49 -11.10 -8.63
N GLU A 277 -13.97 -11.36 -9.83
CA GLU A 277 -13.26 -12.60 -10.15
C GLU A 277 -11.99 -12.75 -9.30
N GLU A 278 -11.24 -11.66 -9.10
CA GLU A 278 -9.98 -11.65 -8.36
C GLU A 278 -10.14 -12.01 -6.88
N GLU A 279 -11.35 -11.84 -6.34
CA GLU A 279 -11.62 -11.94 -4.90
C GLU A 279 -12.33 -13.24 -4.51
N GLN A 280 -12.78 -14.06 -5.47
CA GLN A 280 -13.54 -15.29 -5.19
C GLN A 280 -12.78 -16.29 -4.30
N GLY A 281 -11.45 -16.26 -4.32
CA GLY A 281 -10.58 -17.15 -3.55
C GLY A 281 -10.24 -16.66 -2.14
N ILE A 282 -10.74 -15.49 -1.71
CA ILE A 282 -10.36 -14.92 -0.41
C ILE A 282 -10.96 -15.75 0.74
N PRO A 283 -10.14 -16.30 1.66
CA PRO A 283 -10.65 -17.07 2.79
C PRO A 283 -11.19 -16.17 3.91
N LEU A 284 -12.12 -16.71 4.71
CA LEU A 284 -12.71 -15.98 5.85
C LEU A 284 -11.66 -15.59 6.88
N GLU A 285 -10.66 -16.44 7.07
CA GLU A 285 -9.53 -16.25 7.97
C GLU A 285 -8.74 -14.99 7.63
N TYR A 286 -8.59 -14.68 6.34
CA TYR A 286 -7.94 -13.44 5.90
C TYR A 286 -8.79 -12.22 6.28
N LEU A 287 -10.11 -12.27 6.06
CA LEU A 287 -11.01 -11.19 6.50
C LEU A 287 -11.01 -11.01 8.02
N GLN A 288 -10.89 -12.10 8.79
CA GLN A 288 -10.75 -12.04 10.25
C GLN A 288 -9.43 -11.40 10.68
N GLN A 289 -8.32 -11.69 9.99
CA GLN A 289 -7.03 -11.07 10.23
C GLN A 289 -7.09 -9.56 9.96
N LEU A 290 -7.62 -9.16 8.80
CA LEU A 290 -7.81 -7.74 8.47
C LEU A 290 -8.74 -7.04 9.46
N HIS A 291 -9.81 -7.69 9.92
CA HIS A 291 -10.69 -7.12 10.92
C HIS A 291 -9.96 -6.82 12.23
N ARG A 292 -9.19 -7.78 12.76
CA ARG A 292 -8.36 -7.56 13.97
C ARG A 292 -7.42 -6.36 13.80
N LYS A 293 -6.78 -6.22 12.64
CA LYS A 293 -5.92 -5.07 12.34
C LYS A 293 -6.65 -3.73 12.41
N HIS A 294 -7.88 -3.65 11.88
CA HIS A 294 -8.69 -2.43 11.97
C HIS A 294 -9.15 -2.17 13.41
N GLU A 295 -9.55 -3.20 14.16
CA GLU A 295 -9.95 -3.05 15.57
C GLU A 295 -8.78 -2.55 16.42
N ASP A 296 -7.60 -3.16 16.30
CA ASP A 296 -6.39 -2.78 17.04
C ASP A 296 -5.95 -1.35 16.72
N TRP A 297 -6.14 -0.89 15.48
CA TRP A 297 -5.76 0.45 15.04
C TRP A 297 -6.80 1.51 15.39
N LEU A 298 -8.07 1.31 15.04
CA LEU A 298 -9.09 2.36 14.99
C LEU A 298 -10.04 2.36 16.20
N SER A 299 -10.31 1.18 16.77
CA SER A 299 -11.18 1.03 17.95
C SER A 299 -10.36 1.04 19.24
N ASP A 300 -9.44 0.09 19.36
CA ASP A 300 -8.74 -0.19 20.59
C ASP A 300 -7.49 0.69 20.79
N ARG A 301 -7.01 1.35 19.72
CA ARG A 301 -5.82 2.21 19.71
C ARG A 301 -4.57 1.56 20.31
N LYS A 302 -4.39 0.26 20.05
CA LYS A 302 -3.27 -0.56 20.57
C LYS A 302 -2.04 -0.55 19.68
N LEU A 303 -2.19 -0.14 18.44
CA LEU A 303 -1.12 -0.19 17.46
C LEU A 303 -0.08 0.93 17.71
N SER A 304 1.20 0.56 17.75
CA SER A 304 2.29 1.55 17.76
C SER A 304 2.45 2.13 16.36
N LEU A 305 2.18 3.42 16.20
CA LEU A 305 2.25 4.14 14.93
C LEU A 305 3.54 4.97 14.84
N ASP A 306 4.13 5.07 13.66
CA ASP A 306 5.32 5.91 13.43
C ASP A 306 4.96 7.39 13.26
N PHE A 307 3.67 7.67 12.99
CA PHE A 307 3.14 9.02 12.81
C PHE A 307 2.28 9.37 14.03
N GLU A 308 2.86 10.08 15.00
CA GLU A 308 2.25 10.29 16.32
C GLU A 308 0.87 10.96 16.26
N TYR A 309 0.66 11.90 15.33
CA TYR A 309 -0.60 12.64 15.19
C TYR A 309 -1.81 11.73 14.90
N LEU A 310 -1.59 10.54 14.32
CA LEU A 310 -2.65 9.57 14.04
C LEU A 310 -3.31 9.04 15.32
N ASN A 311 -2.60 9.07 16.45
CA ASN A 311 -3.16 8.64 17.74
C ASN A 311 -4.27 9.59 18.22
N ASP A 312 -4.15 10.87 17.90
CA ASP A 312 -5.07 11.92 18.34
C ASP A 312 -6.18 12.21 17.31
N LEU A 313 -6.13 11.60 16.12
CA LEU A 313 -7.16 11.82 15.11
C LEU A 313 -8.54 11.34 15.58
N PRO A 314 -9.59 12.17 15.44
CA PRO A 314 -10.96 11.75 15.64
C PRO A 314 -11.31 10.54 14.76
N VAL A 315 -11.92 9.52 15.36
CA VAL A 315 -12.44 8.35 14.64
C VAL A 315 -13.94 8.24 14.91
N LEU A 316 -14.74 8.33 13.85
CA LEU A 316 -16.16 7.97 13.88
C LEU A 316 -16.31 6.50 13.50
N ILE A 317 -16.88 5.68 14.40
CA ILE A 317 -17.11 4.26 14.14
C ILE A 317 -18.58 4.08 13.76
N LEU A 318 -18.82 3.56 12.56
CA LEU A 318 -20.15 3.27 12.05
C LEU A 318 -20.33 1.75 11.94
N ASP A 319 -21.21 1.17 12.76
CA ASP A 319 -21.54 -0.25 12.72
C ASP A 319 -22.48 -0.54 11.54
N VAL A 320 -21.91 -0.95 10.41
CA VAL A 320 -22.64 -1.23 9.16
C VAL A 320 -22.95 -2.72 8.99
N ASN A 321 -23.41 -3.36 10.06
CA ASN A 321 -23.76 -4.79 10.10
C ASN A 321 -24.99 -5.09 9.24
N ASP A 322 -25.99 -4.22 9.37
CA ASP A 322 -27.16 -4.23 8.52
C ASP A 322 -26.86 -3.55 7.19
N ASP A 323 -27.56 -3.96 6.14
CA ASP A 323 -27.43 -3.32 4.84
C ASP A 323 -28.12 -1.96 4.86
N PHE A 324 -27.36 -0.89 4.64
CA PHE A 324 -27.87 0.48 4.51
C PHE A 324 -28.11 0.86 3.04
N LYS A 325 -27.73 0.04 2.06
CA LYS A 325 -27.78 0.40 0.63
C LYS A 325 -29.17 0.82 0.14
N ASN A 326 -30.22 0.22 0.69
CA ASN A 326 -31.61 0.47 0.27
C ASN A 326 -32.48 1.03 1.41
N ASP A 327 -31.89 1.37 2.56
CA ASP A 327 -32.59 1.88 3.73
C ASP A 327 -32.32 3.39 3.88
N ARG A 328 -33.24 4.22 3.37
CA ARG A 328 -33.10 5.68 3.38
C ARG A 328 -33.02 6.26 4.79
N ILE A 329 -33.67 5.64 5.77
CA ILE A 329 -33.65 6.12 7.15
C ILE A 329 -32.26 5.90 7.74
N LYS A 330 -31.69 4.71 7.53
CA LYS A 330 -30.30 4.44 7.95
C LYS A 330 -29.28 5.29 7.20
N GLN A 331 -29.50 5.54 5.91
CA GLN A 331 -28.64 6.42 5.11
C GLN A 331 -28.61 7.84 5.67
N GLU A 332 -29.77 8.44 5.95
CA GLU A 332 -29.82 9.79 6.51
C GLU A 332 -29.17 9.84 7.89
N ALA A 333 -29.47 8.87 8.77
CA ALA A 333 -28.88 8.81 10.11
C ALA A 333 -27.34 8.71 10.06
N ILE A 334 -26.81 7.87 9.18
CA ILE A 334 -25.36 7.76 8.96
C ILE A 334 -24.76 9.09 8.48
N ILE A 335 -25.45 9.80 7.58
CA ILE A 335 -24.96 11.08 7.07
C ILE A 335 -25.03 12.17 8.13
N ASP A 336 -26.03 12.16 9.00
CA ASP A 336 -26.11 13.06 10.15
C ASP A 336 -24.94 12.83 11.12
N GLU A 337 -24.57 11.59 11.42
CA GLU A 337 -23.37 11.28 12.22
C GLU A 337 -22.09 11.82 11.57
N VAL A 338 -21.99 11.79 10.23
CA VAL A 338 -20.87 12.38 9.49
C VAL A 338 -20.87 13.91 9.60
N ARG A 339 -22.04 14.56 9.47
CA ARG A 339 -22.18 16.02 9.63
C ARG A 339 -21.78 16.45 11.05
N ASP A 340 -22.20 15.69 12.05
CA ASP A 340 -21.84 15.92 13.45
C ASP A 340 -20.32 15.83 13.64
N LEU A 341 -19.67 14.76 13.15
CA LEU A 341 -18.21 14.67 13.14
C LEU A 341 -17.57 15.90 12.49
N LEU A 342 -17.99 16.25 11.27
CA LEU A 342 -17.41 17.36 10.52
C LEU A 342 -17.59 18.72 11.22
N SER A 343 -18.64 18.89 12.04
CA SER A 343 -18.85 20.09 12.85
C SER A 343 -17.89 20.24 14.02
N THR A 344 -17.27 19.13 14.46
CA THR A 344 -16.27 19.11 15.54
C THR A 344 -14.84 19.34 15.07
N LEU A 345 -14.60 19.24 13.76
CA LEU A 345 -13.33 19.53 13.09
C LEU A 345 -13.25 21.00 12.70
#